data_AF-A0A973I5A3-F1
#
_entry.id   AF-A0A973I5A3-F1
#
_cell.length_a   1.000
_cell.length_b   1.000
_cell.length_c   1.000
_cell.angle_alpha   90.00
_cell.angle_beta   90.00
_cell.angle_gamma   90.00
#
_symmetry.space_group_name_H-M   'P 1'
#
loop_
_entity.id
_entity.type
_entity.pdbx_description
1 polymer ?
#
loop_
_entity_poly.entity_id
_entity_poly.type
_entity_poly.pdbx_seq_one_letter_code
_entity_poly.pdbx_strand_id
1 'polypeptide(L)' 'MDVTLLVTKSDFATANLEAELKNLGVEFNVQYIENHPELVSMHQIRHSPNIFVNGSLIFRAQPSPEQLKAYFLP' A
#
# COMPACT_ATOMS: atom_id res chain seq x y z
N MET A 1 8.93 -7.30 7.91
CA MET A 1 8.69 -5.86 7.68
C MET A 1 7.20 -5.66 7.81
N ASP A 2 6.72 -4.65 8.54
CA ASP A 2 5.28 -4.41 8.66
C ASP A 2 4.80 -3.61 7.45
N VAL A 3 4.07 -4.24 6.54
CA VAL A 3 3.58 -3.62 5.30
C VAL A 3 2.08 -3.49 5.36
N THR A 4 1.57 -2.28 5.16
CA THR A 4 0.12 -2.01 5.13
C THR A 4 -0.27 -1.34 3.82
N LEU A 5 -1.21 -1.95 3.10
CA LEU A 5 -1.91 -1.36 1.97
C LEU A 5 -3.10 -0.58 2.51
N LEU A 6 -3.12 0.74 2.30
CA LEU A 6 -4.26 1.58 2.63
C LEU A 6 -4.99 1.98 1.35
N VAL A 7 -6.16 1.37 1.14
CA VAL A 7 -6.91 1.41 -0.13
C VAL A 7 -8.38 1.76 0.11
N THR A 8 -9.13 2.07 -0.95
CA THR A 8 -10.60 2.16 -0.85
C THR A 8 -11.22 0.79 -1.13
N LYS A 9 -12.43 0.53 -0.62
CA LYS A 9 -13.16 -0.73 -0.88
C LYS A 9 -13.50 -0.91 -2.37
N SER A 10 -13.49 0.17 -3.14
CA SER A 10 -13.76 0.19 -4.58
C SER A 10 -12.51 0.30 -5.44
N ASP A 11 -11.32 0.14 -4.86
CA ASP A 11 -10.06 0.26 -5.59
C ASP A 11 -9.77 -0.99 -6.43
N PHE A 12 -9.86 -0.83 -7.76
CA PHE A 12 -9.61 -1.93 -8.71
C PHE A 12 -8.13 -2.28 -8.88
N ALA A 13 -7.21 -1.39 -8.48
CA ALA A 13 -5.78 -1.60 -8.60
C ALA A 13 -5.21 -2.49 -7.47
N THR A 14 -5.94 -2.60 -6.36
CA THR A 14 -5.52 -3.34 -5.16
C THR A 14 -5.20 -4.80 -5.47
N ALA A 15 -6.04 -5.49 -6.25
CA ALA A 15 -5.82 -6.90 -6.58
C ALA A 15 -4.49 -7.14 -7.32
N ASN A 16 -4.11 -6.23 -8.22
CA ASN A 16 -2.84 -6.31 -8.93
C ASN A 16 -1.67 -6.06 -7.98
N LEU A 17 -1.78 -5.04 -7.12
CA LEU A 17 -0.74 -4.73 -6.13
C LEU A 17 -0.52 -5.87 -5.12
N GLU A 18 -1.61 -6.50 -4.66
CA GLU A 18 -1.54 -7.68 -3.80
C GLU A 18 -0.81 -8.85 -4.47
N ALA A 19 -1.08 -9.09 -5.75
CA ALA A 19 -0.42 -10.14 -6.51
C ALA A 19 1.09 -9.86 -6.66
N GLU A 20 1.46 -8.61 -6.96
CA GLU A 20 2.87 -8.21 -7.05
C GLU A 20 3.61 -8.42 -5.72
N LEU A 21 3.03 -8.00 -4.59
CA LEU A 21 3.64 -8.20 -3.27
C LEU A 21 3.73 -9.69 -2.90
N LYS A 22 2.68 -10.48 -3.16
CA LYS A 22 2.71 -11.94 -2.97
C LYS A 22 3.80 -12.61 -3.80
N ASN A 23 3.96 -12.20 -5.07
CA ASN A 23 5.00 -12.71 -5.96
C ASN A 23 6.42 -12.38 -5.47
N LEU A 24 6.59 -11.27 -4.74
CA LEU A 24 7.84 -10.89 -4.09
C LEU A 24 8.04 -11.57 -2.72
N GLY A 25 7.09 -12.38 -2.25
CA GLY A 25 7.13 -13.00 -0.93
C GLY A 25 6.95 -12.01 0.23
N VAL A 26 6.35 -10.85 -0.04
CA VAL A 26 6.11 -9.81 0.96
C VAL A 26 4.76 -10.05 1.63
N GLU A 27 4.77 -10.25 2.94
CA GLU A 27 3.56 -10.26 3.77
C GLU A 27 3.04 -8.84 3.97
N PHE A 28 1.72 -8.66 3.92
CA PHE A 28 1.09 -7.35 4.08
C PHE A 28 -0.31 -7.47 4.70
N ASN A 29 -0.78 -6.36 5.27
CA ASN A 29 -2.15 -6.17 5.73
C ASN A 29 -2.88 -5.20 4.81
N VAL A 30 -4.18 -5.39 4.61
CA VAL A 30 -5.04 -4.44 3.90
C VAL A 30 -5.89 -3.69 4.92
N GLN A 31 -5.83 -2.36 4.86
CA GLN A 31 -6.72 -1.46 5.59
C GLN A 31 -7.52 -0.62 4.59
N TYR A 32 -8.76 -0.33 4.97
CA TYR A 32 -9.66 0.47 4.15
C TYR A 32 -9.71 1.90 4.66
N ILE A 33 -9.47 2.85 3.75
CA ILE A 33 -9.53 4.30 4.01
C ILE A 33 -10.85 4.67 4.70
N GLU A 34 -11.96 4.04 4.28
CA GLU A 34 -13.30 4.27 4.81
C GLU A 34 -13.44 3.91 6.29
N ASN A 35 -12.56 3.04 6.81
CA ASN A 35 -12.55 2.64 8.22
C ASN A 35 -11.53 3.44 9.04
N HIS A 36 -10.66 4.23 8.40
CA HIS A 36 -9.52 4.92 9.02
C HIS A 36 -9.40 6.39 8.59
N PRO A 37 -10.43 7.23 8.83
CA PRO A 37 -10.40 8.65 8.44
C PRO A 37 -9.27 9.46 9.11
N GLU A 38 -8.78 9.00 10.25
CA GLU A 38 -7.63 9.57 10.96
C GLU A 38 -6.34 9.49 10.13
N LEU A 39 -6.10 8.37 9.44
CA LEU A 39 -4.92 8.18 8.59
C LEU A 39 -4.96 9.09 7.36
N VAL A 40 -6.16 9.31 6.81
CA VAL A 40 -6.39 10.24 5.70
C VAL A 40 -5.97 11.65 6.09
N SER A 41 -6.44 12.10 7.25
CA SER A 41 -6.18 13.44 7.75
C SER A 41 -4.70 13.63 8.11
N MET A 42 -4.11 12.67 8.83
CA MET A 42 -2.74 12.72 9.31
C MET A 42 -1.71 12.74 8.17
N HIS A 43 -1.94 11.95 7.11
CA HIS A 43 -1.00 11.81 6.00
C HIS A 43 -1.41 12.57 4.73
N GLN A 44 -2.50 13.35 4.80
CA GLN A 44 -3.08 14.10 3.69
C GLN A 44 -3.33 13.22 2.47
N ILE A 45 -3.93 12.05 2.70
CA ILE A 45 -4.21 11.08 1.65
C ILE A 45 -5.36 11.59 0.78
N ARG A 46 -5.18 11.51 -0.54
CA ARG A 46 -6.16 12.03 -1.51
C ARG A 46 -6.67 10.97 -2.48
N HIS A 47 -5.97 9.85 -2.59
CA HIS A 47 -6.27 8.77 -3.53
C HIS A 47 -5.75 7.45 -2.96
N SER A 48 -6.25 6.34 -3.48
CA SER A 48 -5.72 4.99 -3.29
C SER A 48 -4.99 4.52 -4.56
N PRO A 49 -4.10 3.51 -4.46
CA PRO A 49 -3.62 2.87 -3.22
C PRO A 49 -2.45 3.64 -2.58
N ASN A 50 -2.26 3.44 -1.27
CA ASN A 50 -1.06 3.89 -0.53
C ASN A 50 -0.40 2.69 0.16
N ILE A 51 0.90 2.75 0.34
CA ILE A 51 1.67 1.70 1.01
C ILE A 51 2.46 2.31 2.16
N PHE A 52 2.18 1.78 3.35
CA PHE A 52 2.93 2.06 4.56
C PHE A 52 3.89 0.92 4.86
N VAL A 53 5.07 1.28 5.35
CA VAL A 53 6.09 0.34 5.78
C VAL A 53 6.59 0.76 7.15
N ASN A 54 6.45 -0.12 8.15
CA ASN A 54 6.75 0.17 9.55
C ASN A 54 6.10 1.49 10.01
N GLY A 55 4.83 1.70 9.64
CA GLY A 55 4.06 2.92 9.96
C GLY A 55 4.41 4.17 9.15
N SER A 56 5.40 4.13 8.25
CA SER A 56 5.78 5.27 7.41
C SER A 56 5.16 5.17 6.02
N LEU A 57 4.61 6.27 5.50
CA LEU A 57 4.05 6.32 4.15
C LEU A 57 5.17 6.34 3.10
N ILE A 58 5.37 5.23 2.40
CA ILE A 58 6.45 5.07 1.41
C ILE A 58 5.94 5.34 0.00
N PHE A 59 4.80 4.76 -0.38
CA PHE A 59 4.20 4.95 -1.69
C PHE A 59 2.83 5.61 -1.56
N ARG A 60 2.65 6.73 -2.28
CA ARG A 60 1.40 7.50 -2.31
C ARG A 60 0.45 7.09 -3.45
N ALA A 61 0.92 6.25 -4.36
CA ALA A 61 0.20 5.71 -5.51
C ALA A 61 0.69 4.29 -5.78
N GLN A 62 0.06 3.58 -6.72
CA GLN A 62 0.51 2.25 -7.12
C GLN A 62 1.95 2.30 -7.67
N PRO A 63 2.94 1.66 -7.00
CA PRO A 63 4.29 1.57 -7.51
C PRO A 63 4.39 0.62 -8.70
N SER A 64 5.39 0.82 -9.55
CA SER A 64 5.72 -0.14 -10.60
C SER A 64 6.34 -1.41 -10.00
N PRO A 65 6.32 -2.55 -10.72
CA PRO A 65 7.00 -3.77 -10.30
C PRO A 65 8.49 -3.56 -10.02
N GLU A 66 9.17 -2.70 -10.78
CA GLU A 66 10.59 -2.38 -10.58
C GLU A 66 10.82 -1.59 -9.28
N GLN A 67 9.93 -0.64 -8.96
CA GLN A 67 10.00 0.10 -7.70
C GLN A 67 9.76 -0.81 -6.49
N LEU A 68 8.81 -1.75 -6.60
CA LEU A 68 8.57 -2.75 -5.57
C LEU A 68 9.81 -3.63 -5.36
N LYS A 69 10.39 -4.15 -6.45
CA LYS A 69 11.62 -4.95 -6.38
C LYS A 69 12.76 -4.17 -5.76
N ALA A 70 13.03 -2.96 -6.23
CA ALA A 70 14.11 -2.12 -5.70
C ALA A 70 13.94 -1.76 -4.22
N TYR A 71 12.71 -1.73 -3.71
CA TYR A 71 12.45 -1.43 -2.31
C TYR A 71 12.51 -2.69 -1.42
N PHE A 72 11.91 -3.79 -1.85
CA PHE A 72 11.73 -5.00 -1.03
C PHE A 72 12.82 -6.06 -1.23
N LEU A 73 13.54 -6.02 -2.35
CA LEU A 73 14.65 -6.93 -2.63
C LEU A 73 15.97 -6.13 -2.63
N PRO A 74 16.97 -6.55 -1.83
CA PRO A 74 18.29 -5.93 -1.81
C PRO A 74 19.12 -6.24 -3.07
#